data_AF-A0A9P7EPQ8-F1
#
_entry.id   AF-A0A9P7EPQ8-F1
#
_cell.length_a   1.000
_cell.length_b   1.000
_cell.length_c   1.000
_cell.angle_alpha   90.00
_cell.angle_beta   90.00
_cell.angle_gamma   90.00
#
_symmetry.space_group_name_H-M   'P 1'
#
loop_
_entity.id
_entity.type
_entity.pdbx_description
1 polymer ?
#
loop_
_entity_poly.entity_id
_entity_poly.type
_entity_poly.pdbx_seq_one_letter_code
_entity_poly.pdbx_strand_id
1 'polypeptide(L)'
;QCHLLRVDHYKCLQNAEHEFLVLHFTHWNTQAGSSATAAMCVDRTVDIPTYSHASGLLTPSSSEYPARDTVYLIGRASDLNIQSHLTARLKSYRRISSLSFNFVRPSVLHVADLLVLVNQQDFSYGILRAQCYWWSRTICKSLERLFRGEEQVFDPDNRGHF
;
A
#
# COMPACT_ATOMS: atom_id res chain seq x y z
N GLN A 1 -21.25 -4.07 8.11
CA GLN A 1 -19.94 -3.55 8.56
C GLN A 1 -18.86 -4.05 7.61
N CYS A 2 -17.97 -3.17 7.15
CA CYS A 2 -16.93 -3.51 6.18
C CYS A 2 -15.67 -4.00 6.87
N HIS A 3 -15.16 -5.17 6.47
CA HIS A 3 -14.03 -5.83 7.11
C HIS A 3 -12.93 -6.13 6.10
N LEU A 4 -11.69 -5.90 6.50
CA LEU A 4 -10.52 -6.20 5.67
C LEU A 4 -10.33 -7.72 5.62
N LEU A 5 -10.26 -8.26 4.40
CA LEU A 5 -9.95 -9.65 4.12
C LEU A 5 -8.46 -9.85 3.88
N ARG A 6 -7.88 -8.95 3.09
CA ARG A 6 -6.53 -9.10 2.54
C ARG A 6 -5.92 -7.74 2.23
N VAL A 7 -4.61 -7.64 2.38
CA VAL A 7 -3.78 -6.56 1.84
C VAL A 7 -2.78 -7.15 0.88
N ASP A 8 -2.83 -6.73 -0.37
CA ASP A 8 -1.81 -7.06 -1.36
C ASP A 8 -0.77 -5.93 -1.40
N HIS A 9 0.49 -6.28 -1.22
CA HIS A 9 1.62 -5.35 -1.26
C HIS A 9 2.30 -5.42 -2.62
N TYR A 10 2.42 -4.28 -3.29
CA TYR A 10 2.96 -4.17 -4.63
C TYR A 10 4.19 -3.28 -4.70
N LYS A 11 5.05 -3.59 -5.67
CA LYS A 11 6.21 -2.81 -6.04
C LYS A 11 6.15 -2.45 -7.52
N CYS A 12 6.36 -1.19 -7.85
CA CYS A 12 6.46 -0.74 -9.24
C CYS A 12 7.77 -1.23 -9.87
N LEU A 13 7.72 -1.63 -11.14
CA LEU A 13 8.89 -2.13 -11.87
C LEU A 13 9.70 -1.01 -12.52
N GLN A 14 9.06 0.12 -12.84
CA GLN A 14 9.70 1.26 -13.50
C GLN A 14 10.20 2.32 -12.51
N ASN A 15 9.65 2.35 -11.30
CA ASN A 15 10.10 3.20 -10.21
C ASN A 15 10.43 2.28 -9.02
N ALA A 16 11.69 1.85 -8.96
CA ALA A 16 12.14 0.78 -8.06
C ALA A 16 11.94 1.08 -6.56
N GLU A 17 11.73 2.34 -6.21
CA GLU A 17 11.52 2.79 -4.83
C GLU A 17 10.02 2.88 -4.45
N HIS A 18 9.13 2.77 -5.44
CA HIS A 18 7.70 2.97 -5.22
C HIS A 18 6.98 1.65 -4.91
N GLU A 19 6.34 1.64 -3.75
CA GLU A 19 5.57 0.52 -3.22
C GLU A 19 4.24 1.02 -2.68
N PHE A 20 3.18 0.24 -2.90
CA PHE A 20 1.79 0.63 -2.58
C PHE A 20 0.99 -0.59 -2.14
N LEU A 21 -0.17 -0.35 -1.52
CA LEU A 21 -1.02 -1.41 -0.98
C LEU A 21 -2.39 -1.42 -1.64
N VAL A 22 -2.93 -2.61 -1.87
CA VAL A 22 -4.32 -2.82 -2.27
C VAL A 22 -5.05 -3.53 -1.14
N LEU A 23 -6.04 -2.85 -0.58
CA LEU A 23 -6.88 -3.31 0.51
C LEU A 23 -8.16 -3.94 -0.04
N HIS A 24 -8.46 -5.16 0.39
CA HIS A 24 -9.66 -5.89 -0.01
C HIS A 24 -10.65 -5.95 1.15
N PHE A 25 -11.79 -5.28 1.02
CA PHE A 25 -12.83 -5.24 2.05
C PHE A 25 -14.06 -6.04 1.64
N THR A 26 -14.61 -6.86 2.54
CA THR A 26 -16.00 -7.30 2.41
C THR A 26 -16.93 -6.14 2.71
N HIS A 27 -18.00 -6.05 1.93
CA HIS A 27 -19.13 -5.17 2.21
C HIS A 27 -20.42 -5.87 1.82
N TRP A 28 -21.53 -5.42 2.41
CA TRP A 28 -22.85 -5.89 2.01
C TRP A 28 -23.28 -5.17 0.74
N ASN A 29 -23.63 -5.92 -0.30
CA ASN A 29 -24.22 -5.36 -1.51
C ASN A 29 -25.74 -5.43 -1.39
N THR A 30 -26.36 -4.27 -1.18
CA THR A 30 -27.82 -4.13 -1.03
C THR A 30 -28.58 -4.47 -2.31
N GLN A 31 -28.00 -4.24 -3.49
CA GLN A 31 -28.63 -4.54 -4.77
C GLN A 31 -28.63 -6.04 -5.09
N ALA A 32 -27.55 -6.74 -4.72
CA ALA A 32 -27.39 -8.18 -4.98
C ALA A 32 -27.80 -9.07 -3.79
N GLY A 33 -28.25 -8.49 -2.67
CA GLY A 33 -28.64 -9.21 -1.46
C GLY A 33 -27.55 -10.14 -0.90
N SER A 34 -26.28 -9.83 -1.14
CA SER A 34 -25.16 -10.73 -0.86
C SER A 34 -23.89 -9.96 -0.49
N SER A 35 -22.91 -10.67 0.09
CA SER A 35 -21.58 -10.10 0.37
C SER A 35 -20.79 -9.92 -0.91
N ALA A 36 -20.15 -8.76 -1.06
CA ALA A 36 -19.23 -8.47 -2.16
C ALA A 36 -17.89 -7.99 -1.63
N THR A 37 -16.86 -8.05 -2.46
CA THR A 37 -15.52 -7.55 -2.13
C THR A 37 -15.25 -6.27 -2.91
N ALA A 38 -14.86 -5.22 -2.20
CA ALA A 38 -14.37 -3.97 -2.76
C ALA A 38 -12.85 -3.90 -2.62
N ALA A 39 -12.18 -3.28 -3.59
CA ALA A 39 -10.76 -3.00 -3.56
C ALA A 39 -10.51 -1.49 -3.46
N MET A 40 -9.57 -1.12 -2.61
CA MET A 40 -9.07 0.24 -2.45
C MET A 40 -7.56 0.22 -2.57
N CYS A 41 -6.99 1.18 -3.29
CA CYS A 41 -5.55 1.37 -3.30
C CYS A 41 -5.19 2.46 -2.30
N VAL A 42 -4.13 2.23 -1.54
CA VAL A 42 -3.51 3.22 -0.68
C VAL A 42 -2.05 3.33 -1.07
N ASP A 43 -1.63 4.56 -1.28
CA ASP A 43 -0.39 4.86 -1.96
C ASP A 43 0.27 6.10 -1.34
N ARG A 44 1.59 6.06 -1.19
CA ARG A 44 2.40 7.22 -0.80
C ARG A 44 3.21 7.66 -2.01
N THR A 45 2.95 8.86 -2.50
CA THR A 45 3.66 9.44 -3.64
C THR A 45 4.56 10.58 -3.19
N VAL A 46 5.76 10.66 -3.74
CA VAL A 46 6.67 11.80 -3.56
C VAL A 46 6.57 12.68 -4.79
N ASP A 47 6.28 13.97 -4.60
CA ASP A 47 6.26 14.95 -5.68
C ASP A 47 7.71 15.25 -6.11
N ILE A 48 8.32 14.38 -6.92
CA ILE A 48 9.63 14.66 -7.51
C ILE A 48 9.41 15.57 -8.72
N PRO A 49 9.82 16.86 -8.70
CA PRO A 49 9.80 17.65 -9.93
C PRO A 49 10.74 16.98 -10.92
N THR A 50 10.21 16.70 -12.11
CA THR A 50 10.94 16.10 -13.23
C THR A 50 12.12 16.98 -13.65
N TYR A 51 13.25 16.83 -12.98
CA TYR A 51 14.54 17.29 -13.45
C TYR A 51 15.37 16.09 -13.88
N SER A 52 15.70 16.13 -15.16
CA SER A 52 16.57 15.22 -15.90
C SER A 52 17.86 14.89 -15.15
N HIS A 53 18.19 13.60 -15.11
CA HIS A 53 19.51 12.99 -14.92
C HIS A 53 20.62 13.85 -14.28
N ALA A 54 21.03 13.48 -13.07
CA ALA A 54 22.42 13.63 -12.66
C ALA A 54 22.88 12.36 -11.93
N SER A 55 23.80 11.66 -12.57
CA SER A 55 24.60 10.57 -11.99
C SER A 55 25.38 11.06 -10.77
N GLY A 56 25.52 10.18 -9.78
CA GLY A 56 26.66 10.19 -8.86
C GLY A 56 26.31 10.46 -7.40
N LEU A 57 26.74 9.51 -6.56
CA LEU A 57 26.84 9.51 -5.10
C LEU A 57 25.62 8.98 -4.33
N LEU A 58 25.83 7.80 -3.74
CA LEU A 58 25.02 7.10 -2.74
C LEU A 58 24.87 7.96 -1.47
N THR A 59 23.98 8.94 -1.51
CA THR A 59 23.40 9.53 -0.31
C THR A 59 21.96 9.04 -0.20
N PRO A 60 21.48 8.65 0.99
CA PRO A 60 20.07 8.30 1.14
C PRO A 60 19.29 9.51 0.69
N SER A 61 18.41 9.34 -0.31
CA SER A 61 17.66 10.44 -0.92
C SER A 61 16.76 11.05 0.15
N SER A 62 17.27 12.05 0.87
CA SER A 62 16.44 13.00 1.59
C SER A 62 15.76 13.84 0.53
N SER A 63 14.72 13.29 -0.08
CA SER A 63 13.81 14.08 -0.89
C SER A 63 13.29 15.20 0.02
N GLU A 64 13.71 16.44 -0.25
CA GLU A 64 13.14 17.64 0.37
C GLU A 64 11.65 17.81 0.04
N TYR A 65 11.13 17.02 -0.91
CA TYR A 65 9.75 17.07 -1.34
C TYR A 65 8.82 16.32 -0.38
N PRO A 66 7.66 16.92 -0.04
CA PRO A 66 6.69 16.28 0.83
C PRO A 66 6.09 15.05 0.16
N ALA A 67 6.06 13.93 0.89
CA ALA A 67 5.28 12.78 0.50
C ALA A 67 3.79 13.03 0.75
N ARG A 68 2.93 12.48 -0.11
CA ARG A 68 1.46 12.56 -0.01
C ARG A 68 0.87 11.17 0.04
N ASP A 69 0.01 10.95 1.02
CA ASP A 69 -0.76 9.71 1.12
C ASP A 69 -2.07 9.89 0.36
N THR A 70 -2.30 9.02 -0.62
CA THR A 70 -3.49 9.00 -1.45
C THR A 70 -4.25 7.70 -1.25
N VAL A 71 -5.57 7.82 -1.17
CA VAL A 71 -6.49 6.69 -1.10
C VAL A 71 -7.46 6.82 -2.25
N TYR A 72 -7.58 5.77 -3.06
CA TYR A 72 -8.55 5.75 -4.15
C TYR A 72 -9.29 4.42 -4.23
N LEU A 73 -10.58 4.52 -4.57
CA LEU A 73 -11.44 3.37 -4.76
C LEU A 73 -11.21 2.76 -6.15
N ILE A 74 -10.91 1.47 -6.19
CA ILE A 74 -10.89 0.68 -7.44
C ILE A 74 -12.31 0.18 -7.75
N GLY A 75 -13.11 -0.08 -6.71
CA GLY A 75 -14.49 -0.55 -6.85
C GLY A 75 -14.57 -2.04 -6.59
N ARG A 76 -15.28 -2.80 -7.44
CA ARG A 76 -15.45 -4.25 -7.25
C ARG A 76 -14.11 -4.96 -7.42
N ALA A 77 -13.73 -5.74 -6.41
CA ALA A 77 -12.50 -6.52 -6.42
C ALA A 77 -12.63 -7.71 -7.37
N SER A 78 -12.23 -7.51 -8.63
CA SER A 78 -11.89 -8.55 -9.57
C SER A 78 -10.46 -8.31 -10.05
N ASP A 79 -9.72 -9.38 -10.36
CA ASP A 79 -8.33 -9.24 -10.80
C ASP A 79 -8.22 -8.36 -12.04
N LEU A 80 -9.16 -8.48 -12.99
CA LEU A 80 -9.22 -7.63 -14.18
C LEU A 80 -9.43 -6.14 -13.84
N ASN A 81 -10.33 -5.82 -12.91
CA ASN A 81 -10.60 -4.43 -12.51
C ASN A 81 -9.42 -3.82 -11.76
N ILE A 82 -8.83 -4.59 -10.85
CA ILE A 82 -7.63 -4.15 -10.13
C ILE A 82 -6.49 -3.93 -11.12
N GLN A 83 -6.28 -4.88 -12.03
CA GLN A 83 -5.23 -4.79 -13.02
C GLN A 83 -5.40 -3.59 -13.95
N SER A 84 -6.60 -3.35 -14.47
CA SER A 84 -6.87 -2.23 -15.37
C SER A 84 -6.65 -0.88 -14.66
N HIS A 85 -7.17 -0.72 -13.44
CA HIS A 85 -7.00 0.50 -12.65
C HIS A 85 -5.54 0.76 -12.29
N LEU A 86 -4.82 -0.25 -11.79
CA LEU A 86 -3.43 -0.09 -11.42
C LEU A 86 -2.54 0.15 -12.64
N THR A 87 -2.77 -0.55 -13.76
CA THR A 87 -1.96 -0.38 -14.98
C THR A 87 -2.13 1.01 -15.59
N ALA A 88 -3.36 1.53 -15.59
CA ALA A 88 -3.63 2.88 -16.10
C ALA A 88 -2.92 3.98 -15.28
N ARG A 89 -2.66 3.74 -13.99
CA ARG A 89 -2.19 4.77 -13.06
C ARG A 89 -0.71 4.61 -12.66
N LEU A 90 -0.31 3.39 -12.33
CA LEU A 90 1.01 3.05 -11.76
C LEU A 90 1.90 2.28 -12.75
N LYS A 91 1.41 2.06 -13.99
CA LYS A 91 2.09 1.33 -15.06
C LYS A 91 2.39 -0.12 -14.67
N SER A 92 3.63 -0.58 -14.81
CA SER A 92 4.00 -1.97 -14.50
C SER A 92 4.37 -2.13 -13.03
N TYR A 93 3.81 -3.15 -12.41
CA TYR A 93 3.99 -3.49 -11.00
C TYR A 93 3.98 -5.01 -10.82
N ARG A 94 4.42 -5.45 -9.66
CA ARG A 94 4.33 -6.85 -9.21
C ARG A 94 3.91 -6.92 -7.76
N ARG A 95 3.18 -7.98 -7.40
CA ARG A 95 2.83 -8.26 -6.01
C ARG A 95 4.03 -8.91 -5.32
N ILE A 96 4.48 -8.36 -4.19
CA ILE A 96 5.63 -8.85 -3.44
C ILE A 96 5.22 -9.61 -2.16
N SER A 97 4.09 -9.24 -1.55
CA SER A 97 3.47 -10.02 -0.48
C SER A 97 1.96 -9.85 -0.42
N SER A 98 1.30 -10.71 0.34
CA SER A 98 -0.12 -10.65 0.64
C SER A 98 -0.34 -10.98 2.11
N LEU A 99 -1.07 -10.14 2.82
CA LEU A 99 -1.43 -10.34 4.22
C LEU A 99 -2.93 -10.65 4.32
N SER A 100 -3.29 -11.82 4.84
CA SER A 100 -4.69 -12.27 4.94
C SER A 100 -5.18 -12.31 6.40
N PHE A 101 -6.48 -12.02 6.62
CA PHE A 101 -7.10 -11.98 7.95
C PHE A 101 -8.20 -13.03 8.09
N ASN A 102 -7.81 -14.20 8.60
CA ASN A 102 -8.72 -15.35 8.75
C ASN A 102 -9.49 -15.33 10.07
N PHE A 103 -8.87 -14.84 11.15
CA PHE A 103 -9.42 -14.92 12.51
C PHE A 103 -9.95 -13.59 13.03
N VAL A 104 -9.10 -12.56 13.05
CA VAL A 104 -9.46 -11.22 13.52
C VAL A 104 -9.40 -10.28 12.34
N ARG A 105 -10.57 -9.84 11.86
CA ARG A 105 -10.66 -8.97 10.67
C ARG A 105 -10.72 -7.51 11.08
N PRO A 106 -9.76 -6.66 10.69
CA PRO A 106 -9.83 -5.24 10.98
C PRO A 106 -11.05 -4.63 10.28
N SER A 107 -11.71 -3.70 10.96
CA SER A 107 -12.75 -2.87 10.35
C SER A 107 -12.11 -1.82 9.44
N VAL A 108 -12.88 -1.25 8.53
CA VAL A 108 -12.42 -0.09 7.74
C VAL A 108 -11.94 1.08 8.62
N LEU A 109 -12.56 1.27 9.81
CA LEU A 109 -12.16 2.32 10.76
C LEU A 109 -10.79 2.02 11.36
N HIS A 110 -10.52 0.78 11.77
CA HIS A 110 -9.19 0.40 12.27
C HIS A 110 -8.09 0.65 11.24
N VAL A 111 -8.38 0.39 9.96
CA VAL A 111 -7.43 0.66 8.88
C VAL A 111 -7.25 2.16 8.66
N ALA A 112 -8.34 2.93 8.67
CA ALA A 112 -8.27 4.39 8.55
C ALA A 112 -7.46 5.03 9.68
N ASP A 113 -7.71 4.62 10.92
CA ASP A 113 -6.97 5.09 12.10
C ASP A 113 -5.49 4.76 11.97
N LEU A 114 -5.15 3.54 11.53
CA LEU A 114 -3.76 3.15 11.31
C LEU A 114 -3.08 4.01 10.23
N LEU A 115 -3.74 4.25 9.10
CA LEU A 115 -3.20 5.08 8.02
C LEU A 115 -2.93 6.51 8.51
N VAL A 116 -3.88 7.09 9.27
CA VAL A 116 -3.72 8.43 9.87
C VAL A 116 -2.57 8.44 10.88
N LEU A 117 -2.48 7.44 11.75
CA LEU A 117 -1.41 7.35 12.75
C LEU A 117 -0.03 7.23 12.10
N VAL A 118 0.11 6.37 11.08
CA VAL A 118 1.37 6.22 10.34
C VAL A 118 1.72 7.51 9.61
N ASN A 119 0.74 8.20 9.03
CA ASN A 119 0.94 9.51 8.42
C ASN A 119 1.37 10.59 9.42
N GLN A 120 0.79 10.63 10.62
CA GLN A 120 1.15 11.61 11.66
C GLN A 120 2.56 11.37 12.21
N GLN A 121 3.00 10.11 12.29
CA GLN A 121 4.34 9.77 12.75
C GLN A 121 5.43 10.01 11.71
N ASP A 122 5.06 10.36 10.47
CA ASP A 122 5.97 10.62 9.35
C ASP A 122 7.08 11.63 9.69
N PHE A 123 6.76 12.67 10.44
CA PHE A 123 7.73 13.69 10.88
C PHE A 123 8.79 13.13 11.85
N SER A 124 8.43 12.16 12.69
CA SER A 124 9.32 11.54 13.67
C SER A 124 10.42 10.69 13.01
N TYR A 125 10.24 10.31 11.73
CA TYR A 125 11.14 9.40 11.03
C TYR A 125 12.06 10.09 9.99
N GLY A 126 12.05 11.42 9.91
CA GLY A 126 13.03 12.22 9.17
C GLY A 126 13.24 11.78 7.72
N ILE A 127 14.38 11.13 7.43
CA ILE A 127 14.82 10.69 6.10
C ILE A 127 13.87 9.65 5.46
N LEU A 128 13.08 8.93 6.26
CA LEU A 128 12.16 7.90 5.77
C LEU A 128 10.85 8.46 5.21
N ARG A 129 10.63 9.77 5.33
CA ARG A 129 9.40 10.46 4.93
C ARG A 129 8.98 10.16 3.49
N ALA A 130 9.96 10.14 2.60
CA ALA A 130 9.79 9.91 1.17
C ALA A 130 9.80 8.42 0.79
N GLN A 131 10.09 7.51 1.72
CA GLN A 131 10.27 6.09 1.41
C GLN A 131 8.93 5.34 1.38
N CYS A 132 8.43 5.11 0.16
CA CYS A 132 7.18 4.40 -0.09
C CYS A 132 7.21 2.97 0.50
N TYR A 133 8.33 2.27 0.36
CA TYR A 133 8.59 0.96 0.98
C TYR A 133 8.42 0.96 2.50
N TRP A 134 9.02 1.93 3.19
CA TRP A 134 8.93 1.99 4.65
C TRP A 134 7.48 2.17 5.10
N TRP A 135 6.75 3.05 4.42
CA TRP A 135 5.35 3.33 4.73
C TRP A 135 4.46 2.11 4.51
N SER A 136 4.52 1.49 3.33
CA SER A 136 3.71 0.32 2.99
C SER A 136 4.05 -0.86 3.91
N ARG A 137 5.33 -1.06 4.22
CA ARG A 137 5.79 -2.11 5.13
C ARG A 137 5.34 -1.88 6.57
N THR A 138 5.39 -0.65 7.05
CA THR A 138 4.95 -0.27 8.39
C THR A 138 3.46 -0.56 8.58
N ILE A 139 2.63 -0.21 7.59
CA ILE A 139 1.20 -0.53 7.62
C ILE A 139 0.98 -2.04 7.65
N CYS A 140 1.60 -2.79 6.73
CA CYS A 140 1.47 -4.25 6.68
C CYS A 140 1.89 -4.91 8.01
N LYS A 141 3.05 -4.54 8.56
CA LYS A 141 3.53 -5.10 9.83
C LYS A 141 2.67 -4.71 11.02
N SER A 142 2.08 -3.52 11.01
CA SER A 142 1.17 -3.09 12.06
C SER A 142 -0.13 -3.88 12.02
N LEU A 143 -0.71 -4.07 10.83
CA LEU A 143 -1.90 -4.88 10.65
C LEU A 143 -1.66 -6.35 11.02
N GLU A 144 -0.52 -6.92 10.61
CA GLU A 144 -0.11 -8.28 10.96
C GLU A 144 -0.07 -8.48 12.47
N ARG A 145 0.61 -7.58 13.20
CA ARG A 145 0.77 -7.67 14.66
C ARG A 145 -0.53 -7.44 15.42
N LEU A 146 -1.32 -6.45 15.02
CA LEU A 146 -2.56 -6.08 15.72
C LEU A 146 -3.70 -7.08 15.48
N PHE A 147 -3.77 -7.64 14.27
CA PHE A 147 -4.91 -8.46 13.84
C PHE A 147 -4.54 -9.91 13.50
N ARG A 148 -3.32 -10.33 13.87
CA ARG A 148 -2.81 -11.70 13.64
C ARG A 148 -2.95 -12.13 12.18
N GLY A 149 -2.58 -11.22 11.28
CA GLY A 149 -2.61 -11.48 9.85
C GLY A 149 -1.54 -12.51 9.44
N GLU A 150 -1.81 -13.26 8.39
CA GLU A 150 -0.89 -14.26 7.84
C GLU A 150 -0.26 -13.71 6.56
N GLU A 151 1.05 -13.41 6.61
CA GLU A 151 1.79 -12.88 5.47
C GLU A 151 2.33 -14.02 4.59
N GLN A 152 1.92 -14.04 3.32
CA GLN A 152 2.53 -14.82 2.25
C GLN A 152 3.45 -13.92 1.42
N VAL A 153 4.70 -14.34 1.22
CA VAL A 153 5.70 -13.57 0.46
C VAL A 153 5.91 -14.24 -0.88
N PHE A 154 5.87 -13.45 -1.94
CA PHE A 154 6.06 -13.91 -3.32
C PHE A 154 7.43 -13.55 -3.89
N ASP A 155 8.10 -12.55 -3.31
CA ASP A 155 9.46 -12.14 -3.68
C ASP A 155 10.28 -11.85 -2.39
N PRO A 156 11.13 -12.79 -1.94
CA PRO A 156 11.94 -12.61 -0.75
C PRO A 156 13.17 -11.71 -0.97
N ASP A 157 13.68 -11.62 -2.20
CA ASP A 157 14.97 -10.99 -2.54
C ASP A 157 14.87 -9.48 -2.80
N ASN A 158 13.65 -8.93 -2.92
CA ASN A 158 13.42 -7.50 -3.18
C ASN A 158 12.77 -6.73 -2.04
N ARG A 159 12.77 -7.30 -0.83
CA ARG A 159 12.52 -6.53 0.39
C ARG A 159 13.66 -5.54 0.48
N GLY A 160 13.39 -4.24 0.39
CA GLY A 160 14.42 -3.20 0.43
C GLY A 160 15.46 -3.52 1.50
N HIS A 161 16.68 -3.85 1.05
CA HIS A 161 17.80 -4.07 1.95
C HIS A 161 18.08 -2.73 2.62
N PHE A 162 18.09 -2.74 3.95
CA PHE A 162 18.59 -1.62 4.76
C PHE A 162 20.10 -1.50 4.59
#